data_AF-T1AFI3-F1
#
_entry.id   AF-T1AFI3-F1
#
_cell.length_a   1.000
_cell.length_b   1.000
_cell.length_c   1.000
_cell.angle_alpha   90.00
_cell.angle_beta   90.00
_cell.angle_gamma   90.00
#
_symmetry.space_group_name_H-M   'P 1'
#
loop_
_entity.id
_entity.type
_entity.pdbx_description
1 polymer ?
#
loop_
_entity_poly.entity_id
_entity_poly.type
_entity_poly.pdbx_seq_one_letter_code
_entity_poly.pdbx_strand_id
1 'polypeptide(L)'
;MKKTITIHVNDSLQAMGERFADAWHRAEAGREMAETHIGFVELEAMLSALTPKRMELLRALHAHPAKDVMALSKALGRDYKRVHQDVRELSATGLVVKGPSGVCVPYDVVHAEMKL
;
A
#
# COMPACT_ATOMS: atom_id res chain seq x y z
N MET A 1 -8.75 -2.82 15.10
CA MET A 1 -8.15 -1.48 14.93
C MET A 1 -8.01 -1.25 13.44
N LYS A 2 -8.38 -0.07 12.92
CA LYS A 2 -8.22 0.24 11.50
C LYS A 2 -6.72 0.41 11.20
N LYS A 3 -6.23 -0.27 10.16
CA LYS A 3 -4.83 -0.14 9.73
C LYS A 3 -4.73 0.91 8.65
N THR A 4 -3.92 1.92 8.90
CA THR A 4 -3.72 3.04 7.96
C THR A 4 -2.32 2.96 7.36
N ILE A 5 -2.24 3.14 6.05
CA ILE A 5 -0.98 3.38 5.35
C ILE A 5 -0.92 4.85 4.92
N THR A 6 0.19 5.51 5.21
CA THR A 6 0.48 6.88 4.77
C THR A 6 1.59 6.86 3.73
N ILE A 7 1.30 7.46 2.58
CA ILE A 7 2.18 7.61 1.44
C ILE A 7 2.75 9.03 1.46
N HIS A 8 4.07 9.12 1.48
CA HIS A 8 4.82 10.36 1.48
C HIS A 8 5.47 10.56 0.12
N VAL A 9 5.37 11.76 -0.45
CA VAL A 9 6.01 12.12 -1.72
C VAL A 9 6.98 13.27 -1.50
N ASN A 10 8.19 13.15 -2.03
CA ASN A 10 9.25 14.15 -1.90
C ASN A 10 9.51 14.51 -0.42
N ASP A 11 9.54 13.48 0.43
CA ASP A 11 9.76 13.67 1.85
C ASP A 11 11.25 13.51 2.20
N SER A 12 11.72 14.35 3.12
CA SER A 12 13.14 14.39 3.46
C SER A 12 13.53 13.19 4.32
N LEU A 13 14.78 12.75 4.19
CA LEU A 13 15.32 11.69 5.06
C LEU A 13 15.25 12.08 6.54
N GLN A 14 15.38 13.37 6.85
CA GLN A 14 15.22 13.88 8.21
C GLN A 14 13.79 13.70 8.71
N ALA A 15 12.78 14.12 7.93
CA ALA A 15 11.37 13.95 8.32
C ALA A 15 10.99 12.47 8.48
N MET A 16 11.54 11.60 7.64
CA MET A 16 11.42 10.15 7.79
C MET A 16 12.04 9.65 9.10
N GLY A 17 13.24 10.13 9.44
CA GLY A 17 13.93 9.78 10.68
C GLY A 17 13.19 10.25 11.94
N GLU A 18 12.68 11.48 11.92
CA GLU A 18 11.88 12.05 13.01
C GLU A 18 10.60 11.22 13.24
N ARG A 19 9.86 10.87 12.18
CA ARG A 19 8.68 9.99 12.31
C ARG A 19 9.02 8.62 12.89
N PHE A 20 10.15 8.04 12.50
CA PHE A 20 10.59 6.75 13.03
C PHE A 20 10.93 6.85 14.52
N ALA A 21 11.70 7.87 14.94
CA ALA A 21 12.05 8.09 16.33
C ALA A 21 10.80 8.33 17.20
N ASP A 22 9.85 9.14 16.70
CA ASP A 22 8.58 9.40 17.39
C ASP A 22 7.73 8.13 17.55
N ALA A 23 7.66 7.30 16.51
CA ALA A 23 6.97 6.01 16.58
C ALA A 23 7.64 5.07 17.61
N TRP A 24 8.97 5.04 17.65
CA TRP A 24 9.73 4.25 18.61
C TRP A 24 9.45 4.67 20.06
N HIS A 25 9.54 5.96 20.36
CA HIS A 25 9.25 6.48 21.70
C HIS A 25 7.80 6.28 22.13
N ARG A 26 6.84 6.32 21.19
CA ARG A 26 5.44 5.96 21.48
C ARG A 26 5.31 4.48 21.84
N ALA A 27 5.99 3.60 21.11
CA ALA A 27 5.98 2.16 21.39
C ALA A 27 6.59 1.84 22.78
N GLU A 28 7.73 2.44 23.13
CA GLU A 28 8.34 2.29 24.46
C GLU A 28 7.41 2.74 25.60
N ALA A 29 6.59 3.77 25.35
CA ALA A 29 5.58 4.25 26.29
C ALA A 29 4.27 3.43 26.30
N GLY A 30 4.19 2.32 25.57
CA GLY A 30 2.99 1.48 25.46
C GLY A 30 1.84 2.10 24.66
N ARG A 31 2.12 3.13 23.84
CA ARG A 31 1.15 3.84 23.01
C ARG A 31 1.27 3.47 21.54
N GLU A 32 1.47 2.18 21.25
CA GLU A 32 1.64 1.68 19.89
C GLU A 32 0.36 1.88 19.05
N MET A 33 0.51 2.41 17.84
CA MET A 33 -0.53 2.47 16.82
C MET A 33 -0.07 1.72 15.58
N ALA A 34 -0.99 1.00 14.94
CA ALA A 34 -0.74 0.30 13.68
C ALA A 34 -0.65 1.31 12.52
N GLU A 35 0.50 1.97 12.42
CA GLU A 35 0.84 2.94 11.39
C GLU A 35 1.84 2.30 10.42
N THR A 36 1.64 2.49 9.12
CA THR A 36 2.60 2.06 8.09
C THR A 36 2.90 3.24 7.17
N HIS A 37 4.17 3.47 6.88
CA HIS A 37 4.61 4.58 6.04
C HIS A 37 5.38 4.07 4.83
N ILE A 38 5.08 4.61 3.66
CA ILE A 38 5.85 4.39 2.44
C ILE A 38 6.23 5.73 1.81
N GLY A 39 7.42 5.80 1.21
CA GLY A 39 7.94 7.01 0.57
C GLY A 39 8.12 6.81 -0.93
N PHE A 40 7.67 7.78 -1.72
CA PHE A 40 8.05 7.98 -3.11
C PHE A 40 8.96 9.19 -3.22
N VAL A 41 10.02 9.07 -4.01
CA VAL A 41 10.95 10.19 -4.25
C VAL A 41 10.23 11.32 -4.98
N GLU A 42 9.47 10.99 -6.02
CA GLU A 42 8.80 11.94 -6.90
C GLU A 42 7.30 11.64 -7.04
N LEU A 43 6.51 12.67 -7.35
CA LEU A 43 5.06 12.53 -7.56
C LEU A 43 4.75 11.62 -8.75
N GLU A 44 5.52 11.74 -9.83
CA GLU A 44 5.41 10.94 -11.03
C GLU A 44 5.62 9.45 -10.73
N ALA A 45 6.52 9.13 -9.79
CA ALA A 45 6.75 7.76 -9.34
C ALA A 45 5.52 7.22 -8.59
N MET A 46 4.92 8.03 -7.72
CA MET A 46 3.67 7.65 -7.03
C MET A 46 2.53 7.45 -8.04
N LEU A 47 2.32 8.39 -8.97
CA LEU A 47 1.25 8.32 -9.97
C LEU A 47 1.43 7.14 -10.93
N SER A 48 2.68 6.82 -11.28
CA SER A 48 3.00 5.63 -12.07
C SER A 48 2.75 4.34 -11.31
N ALA A 49 3.02 4.31 -10.00
CA ALA A 49 2.73 3.14 -9.15
C ALA A 49 1.22 2.96 -8.91
N LEU A 50 0.47 4.06 -8.74
CA LEU A 50 -0.95 4.11 -8.38
C LEU A 50 -1.85 4.50 -9.56
N THR A 51 -1.67 3.84 -10.70
CA THR A 51 -2.52 4.07 -11.86
C THR A 51 -4.00 3.79 -11.56
N PRO A 52 -4.95 4.36 -12.34
CA PRO A 52 -6.37 4.11 -12.14
C PRO A 52 -6.75 2.62 -12.08
N LYS A 53 -6.11 1.79 -12.91
CA LYS A 53 -6.35 0.34 -12.95
C LYS A 53 -5.81 -0.41 -11.74
N ARG A 54 -4.77 0.11 -11.09
CA ARG A 54 -4.24 -0.41 -9.82
C ARG A 54 -5.07 0.05 -8.63
N MET A 55 -5.57 1.28 -8.66
CA MET A 55 -6.54 1.76 -7.68
C MET A 55 -7.84 0.94 -7.71
N GLU A 56 -8.32 0.58 -8.90
CA GLU A 56 -9.45 -0.36 -9.07
C GLU A 56 -9.16 -1.73 -8.44
N LEU A 57 -7.95 -2.27 -8.70
CA LEU A 57 -7.50 -3.54 -8.13
C LEU A 57 -7.42 -3.48 -6.59
N LEU A 58 -6.87 -2.40 -6.02
CA LEU A 58 -6.79 -2.19 -4.58
C LEU A 58 -8.19 -2.18 -3.94
N ARG A 59 -9.14 -1.45 -4.54
CA ARG A 59 -10.54 -1.42 -4.04
C ARG A 59 -11.20 -2.80 -4.11
N ALA A 60 -10.98 -3.53 -5.20
CA ALA A 60 -11.52 -4.87 -5.37
C ALA A 60 -10.96 -5.84 -4.31
N LEU A 61 -9.65 -5.82 -4.08
CA LEU A 61 -9.00 -6.65 -3.06
C LEU A 61 -9.36 -6.25 -1.63
N HIS A 62 -9.55 -4.96 -1.36
CA HIS A 62 -10.01 -4.49 -0.06
C HIS A 62 -11.43 -4.97 0.25
N ALA A 63 -12.33 -4.93 -0.74
CA ALA A 63 -13.69 -5.45 -0.57
C ALA A 63 -13.73 -6.98 -0.50
N HIS A 64 -12.93 -7.66 -1.34
CA HIS A 64 -12.92 -9.11 -1.47
C HIS A 64 -11.48 -9.61 -1.69
N PRO A 65 -10.79 -10.04 -0.62
CA PRO A 65 -9.51 -10.72 -0.75
C PRO A 65 -9.61 -11.92 -1.69
N ALA A 66 -8.60 -12.10 -2.54
CA ALA A 66 -8.59 -13.17 -3.54
C ALA A 66 -7.68 -14.31 -3.09
N LYS A 67 -8.09 -15.57 -3.31
CA LYS A 67 -7.25 -16.73 -2.99
C LYS A 67 -5.91 -16.76 -3.71
N ASP A 68 -5.85 -16.21 -4.92
CA ASP A 68 -4.68 -16.13 -5.79
C ASP A 68 -4.91 -15.07 -6.88
N VAL A 69 -3.88 -14.80 -7.69
CA VAL A 69 -3.93 -13.80 -8.77
C VAL A 69 -4.91 -14.21 -9.89
N MET A 70 -5.10 -15.52 -10.11
CA MET A 70 -6.02 -16.03 -11.14
C MET A 70 -7.49 -15.81 -10.74
N ALA A 71 -7.82 -15.99 -9.47
CA ALA A 71 -9.14 -15.67 -8.93
C ALA A 71 -9.40 -14.16 -9.04
N LEU A 72 -8.40 -13.33 -8.71
CA LEU A 72 -8.51 -11.88 -8.86
C LEU A 72 -8.74 -11.48 -10.33
N SER A 73 -8.01 -12.07 -11.28
CA SER A 73 -8.20 -11.74 -12.70
C SER A 73 -9.58 -12.12 -13.22
N LYS A 74 -10.12 -13.26 -12.77
CA LYS A 74 -11.48 -13.69 -13.08
C LYS A 74 -12.53 -12.74 -12.47
N ALA A 75 -12.36 -12.36 -11.21
CA ALA A 75 -13.27 -11.43 -10.52
C ALA A 75 -13.30 -10.05 -11.18
N LEU A 76 -12.15 -9.58 -11.67
CA LEU A 76 -12.04 -8.30 -12.39
C LEU A 76 -12.44 -8.38 -13.87
N GLY A 77 -12.62 -9.58 -14.44
CA GLY A 77 -12.82 -9.74 -15.89
C GLY A 77 -11.63 -9.23 -16.73
N ARG A 78 -10.41 -9.28 -16.19
CA ARG A 78 -9.20 -8.72 -16.79
C ARG A 78 -8.21 -9.83 -17.19
N ASP A 79 -7.36 -9.51 -18.16
CA ASP A 79 -6.28 -10.40 -18.58
C ASP A 79 -5.34 -10.75 -17.40
N TYR A 80 -5.06 -12.04 -17.22
CA TYR A 80 -4.25 -12.55 -16.12
C TYR A 80 -2.84 -11.96 -16.09
N LYS A 81 -2.17 -11.81 -17.25
CA LYS A 81 -0.80 -11.29 -17.28
C LYS A 81 -0.76 -9.84 -16.80
N ARG A 82 -1.74 -9.03 -17.22
CA ARG A 82 -1.89 -7.64 -16.77
C ARG A 82 -2.17 -7.55 -15.27
N VAL A 83 -3.08 -8.38 -14.75
CA VAL A 83 -3.39 -8.40 -13.30
C VAL A 83 -2.19 -8.87 -12.49
N HIS A 84 -1.46 -9.89 -12.96
CA HIS A 84 -0.24 -10.35 -12.31
C HIS A 84 0.83 -9.26 -12.23
N GLN A 85 1.02 -8.51 -13.32
CA GLN A 85 1.94 -7.38 -13.34
C GLN A 85 1.50 -6.28 -12.35
N ASP A 86 0.23 -5.91 -12.34
CA ASP A 86 -0.30 -4.91 -11.40
C ASP A 86 -0.14 -5.36 -9.93
N VAL A 87 -0.44 -6.63 -9.63
CA VAL A 87 -0.23 -7.19 -8.29
C VAL A 87 1.25 -7.13 -7.91
N ARG A 88 2.16 -7.46 -8.83
CA ARG A 88 3.61 -7.40 -8.57
C ARG A 88 4.06 -5.99 -8.23
N GLU A 89 3.63 -4.99 -8.99
CA GLU A 89 4.01 -3.60 -8.77
C GLU A 89 3.46 -3.06 -7.45
N LEU A 90 2.20 -3.36 -7.12
CA LEU A 90 1.62 -2.98 -5.83
C LEU A 90 2.20 -3.77 -4.64
N SER A 91 2.69 -4.98 -4.86
CA SER A 91 3.38 -5.75 -3.81
C SER A 91 4.76 -5.15 -3.52
N ALA A 92 5.43 -4.60 -4.54
CA ALA A 92 6.73 -3.95 -4.37
C ALA A 92 6.65 -2.67 -3.50
N THR A 93 5.49 -2.02 -3.44
CA THR A 93 5.24 -0.87 -2.56
C THR A 93 4.68 -1.27 -1.20
N GLY A 94 4.35 -2.55 -0.98
CA GLY A 94 3.73 -3.03 0.26
C GLY A 94 2.23 -2.73 0.38
N LEU A 95 1.59 -2.19 -0.67
CA LEU A 95 0.14 -1.92 -0.70
C LEU A 95 -0.69 -3.21 -0.86
N VAL A 96 -0.12 -4.21 -1.51
CA VAL A 96 -0.70 -5.55 -1.65
C VAL A 96 0.23 -6.56 -0.99
N VAL A 97 -0.36 -7.49 -0.24
CA VAL A 97 0.38 -8.61 0.37
C VAL A 97 -0.08 -9.90 -0.29
N LYS A 98 0.89 -10.74 -0.65
CA LYS A 98 0.68 -12.13 -1.07
C LYS A 98 1.17 -13.04 0.03
N GLY A 99 0.30 -13.90 0.53
CA GLY A 99 0.63 -14.85 1.60
C GLY A 99 -0.13 -16.17 1.45
N PRO A 100 -0.03 -17.07 2.45
CA PRO A 100 -0.71 -18.36 2.42
C PRO A 100 -2.24 -18.26 2.27
N SER A 101 -2.83 -17.16 2.74
CA SER A 101 -4.27 -16.86 2.62
C SER A 101 -4.67 -16.21 1.29
N GLY A 102 -3.71 -16.01 0.38
CA GLY A 102 -3.94 -15.41 -0.93
C GLY A 102 -3.40 -13.98 -1.07
N VAL A 103 -4.11 -13.15 -1.81
CA VAL A 103 -3.77 -11.78 -2.16
C VAL A 103 -4.76 -10.84 -1.48
N CYS A 104 -4.28 -9.87 -0.72
CA CYS A 104 -5.12 -8.89 -0.02
C CYS A 104 -4.45 -7.52 0.11
N VAL A 105 -5.26 -6.52 0.48
CA VAL A 105 -4.80 -5.21 0.94
C VAL A 105 -4.92 -5.20 2.47
N PRO A 106 -3.82 -5.05 3.23
CA PRO A 106 -3.85 -5.17 4.69
C PRO A 106 -4.22 -3.86 5.40
N TYR A 107 -4.72 -2.86 4.67
CA TYR A 107 -5.04 -1.52 5.18
C TYR A 107 -6.47 -1.14 4.84
N ASP A 108 -7.12 -0.43 5.75
CA ASP A 108 -8.47 0.09 5.59
C ASP A 108 -8.48 1.49 4.96
N VAL A 109 -7.39 2.25 5.15
CA VAL A 109 -7.27 3.64 4.73
C VAL A 109 -5.89 3.89 4.13
N VAL A 110 -5.87 4.58 2.99
CA VAL A 110 -4.67 5.11 2.35
C VAL A 110 -4.71 6.62 2.44
N HIS A 111 -3.75 7.21 3.15
CA HIS A 111 -3.48 8.65 3.10
C HIS A 111 -2.30 8.90 2.18
N ALA A 112 -2.35 9.96 1.39
CA ALA A 112 -1.22 10.40 0.57
C ALA A 112 -1.03 11.89 0.78
N GLU A 113 0.21 12.28 1.10
CA GLU A 113 0.62 13.67 1.28
C GLU A 113 1.85 13.99 0.44
N MET A 114 1.89 15.21 -0.07
CA MET A 114 2.96 15.72 -0.91
C MET A 114 3.23 17.18 -0.58
N LYS A 115 4.50 17.58 -0.69
CA LYS A 115 4.94 18.97 -0.58
C LYS A 115 5.25 19.48 -1.99
N LEU A 116 4.79 20.70 -2.29
CA LEU A 116 5.03 21.41 -3.55
C LEU A 116 6.21 22.37 -3.39
#